data_AF-A0A9P7J4C2-F1
#
_entry.id   AF-A0A9P7J4C2-F1
#
_cell.length_a   1.000
_cell.length_b   1.000
_cell.length_c   1.000
_cell.angle_alpha   90.00
_cell.angle_beta   90.00
_cell.angle_gamma   90.00
#
_symmetry.space_group_name_H-M   'P 1'
#
loop_
_entity.id
_entity.type
_entity.pdbx_description
1 polymer ?
#
loop_
_entity_poly.entity_id
_entity_poly.type
_entity_poly.pdbx_seq_one_letter_code
_entity_poly.pdbx_strand_id
1 'polypeptide(L)'
;MVLTVAFSLTKQQLLDPHTHFYLGDVGDDPLEICFGRTCMIGGHNSACSYAQAINRLAAAKDIDSIFKCHPKLDPGHRHLKLMHHEEVNYINCEIWEGNIIAGHDDLPLAWRKGRDAAL
;
A
#
# COMPACT_ATOMS: atom_id res chain seq x y z
N MET A 1 6.71 6.02 9.19
CA MET A 1 6.97 4.93 8.22
C MET A 1 7.89 3.86 8.80
N VAL A 2 9.18 4.11 9.04
CA VAL A 2 10.16 3.08 9.44
C VAL A 2 9.78 2.30 10.71
N LEU A 3 9.33 3.00 11.76
CA LEU A 3 8.92 2.36 13.02
C LEU A 3 7.68 1.46 12.85
N THR A 4 6.69 1.92 12.09
CA THR A 4 5.47 1.16 11.79
C THR A 4 5.80 -0.10 11.00
N VAL A 5 6.68 0.01 10.01
CA VAL A 5 7.15 -1.12 9.20
C VAL A 5 7.85 -2.16 10.06
N ALA A 6 8.76 -1.72 10.95
CA ALA A 6 9.43 -2.60 11.90
C ALA A 6 8.43 -3.37 12.78
N PHE A 7 7.44 -2.69 13.36
CA PHE A 7 6.42 -3.34 14.17
C PHE A 7 5.54 -4.31 13.37
N SER A 8 5.12 -3.92 12.16
CA SER A 8 4.30 -4.76 11.29
C SER A 8 5.06 -6.00 10.85
N LEU A 9 6.35 -5.88 10.51
CA LEU A 9 7.19 -7.02 10.17
C LEU A 9 7.36 -7.99 11.34
N THR A 10 7.67 -7.49 12.54
CA THR A 10 7.79 -8.36 13.73
C THR A 10 6.47 -9.09 14.05
N LYS A 11 5.33 -8.39 13.91
CA LYS A 11 4.02 -9.02 14.07
C LYS A 11 3.79 -10.11 13.02
N GLN A 12 4.13 -9.83 11.76
CA GLN A 12 4.00 -10.81 10.68
C GLN A 12 4.89 -12.03 10.94
N GLN A 13 6.15 -11.83 11.35
CA GLN A 13 7.07 -12.91 11.71
C GLN A 13 6.53 -13.81 12.84
N LEU A 14 5.80 -13.23 13.79
CA LEU A 14 5.19 -13.97 14.90
C LEU A 14 3.93 -14.74 14.48
N LEU A 15 3.14 -14.18 13.56
CA LEU A 15 1.87 -14.76 13.10
C LEU A 15 2.10 -15.84 12.04
N ASP A 16 2.84 -15.51 10.99
CA ASP A 16 3.23 -16.43 9.92
C ASP A 16 4.53 -15.93 9.24
N PRO A 17 5.68 -16.56 9.54
CA PRO A 17 6.97 -16.17 8.98
C PRO A 17 7.12 -16.52 7.49
N HIS A 18 6.26 -17.35 6.91
CA HIS A 18 6.39 -17.78 5.51
C HIS A 18 5.60 -16.90 4.53
N THR A 19 4.77 -15.99 5.04
CA THR A 19 3.98 -15.09 4.22
C THR A 19 4.81 -13.91 3.69
N HIS A 20 4.48 -13.46 2.48
CA HIS A 20 5.06 -12.27 1.86
C HIS A 20 4.64 -11.00 2.62
N PHE A 21 5.60 -10.11 2.86
CA PHE A 21 5.37 -8.83 3.52
C PHE A 21 5.65 -7.70 2.53
N TYR A 22 4.64 -6.92 2.16
CA TYR A 22 4.77 -5.80 1.23
C TYR A 22 4.84 -4.46 1.97
N LEU A 23 5.86 -3.64 1.67
CA LEU A 23 6.02 -2.33 2.32
C LEU A 23 4.85 -1.38 2.01
N GLY A 24 4.30 -1.48 0.80
CA GLY A 24 3.14 -0.70 0.36
C GLY A 24 1.87 -1.00 1.16
N ASP A 25 1.74 -2.22 1.70
CA ASP A 25 0.57 -2.63 2.49
C ASP A 25 0.62 -2.11 3.94
N VAL A 26 1.76 -1.54 4.36
CA VAL A 26 1.90 -0.92 5.69
C VAL A 26 1.29 0.48 5.74
N GLY A 27 1.09 1.10 4.57
CA GLY A 27 0.45 2.42 4.45
C GLY A 27 -1.07 2.36 4.42
N ASP A 28 -1.70 3.52 4.45
CA ASP A 28 -3.13 3.73 4.28
C ASP A 28 -3.52 4.19 2.87
N ASP A 29 -2.55 4.43 1.97
CA ASP A 29 -2.79 4.87 0.58
C ASP A 29 -3.91 4.09 -0.13
N PRO A 30 -3.97 2.74 -0.09
CA PRO A 30 -5.05 2.00 -0.76
C PRO A 30 -6.42 2.26 -0.13
N LEU A 31 -6.47 2.52 1.17
CA LEU A 31 -7.69 2.84 1.90
C LEU A 31 -8.14 4.27 1.59
N GLU A 32 -7.21 5.22 1.54
CA GLU A 32 -7.49 6.61 1.18
C GLU A 32 -8.02 6.73 -0.25
N ILE A 33 -7.42 6.01 -1.21
CA ILE A 33 -7.89 5.96 -2.60
C ILE A 33 -9.30 5.39 -2.66
N CYS A 34 -9.57 4.28 -1.95
CA CYS A 34 -10.88 3.66 -1.91
C CYS A 34 -11.94 4.58 -1.27
N PHE A 35 -11.56 5.27 -0.20
CA PHE A 35 -12.41 6.25 0.47
C PHE A 35 -12.70 7.46 -0.43
N GLY A 36 -11.68 8.04 -1.07
CA GLY A 36 -11.82 9.15 -2.02
C GLY A 36 -12.76 8.81 -3.17
N ARG A 37 -12.62 7.63 -3.78
CA ARG A 37 -13.56 7.15 -4.81
C ARG A 37 -14.99 6.99 -4.27
N THR A 38 -15.14 6.45 -3.06
CA THR A 38 -16.46 6.33 -2.40
C THR A 38 -17.12 7.70 -2.23
N CYS A 39 -16.36 8.73 -1.85
CA CYS A 39 -16.84 10.10 -1.77
C CYS A 39 -17.19 10.69 -3.14
N MET A 40 -16.36 10.46 -4.17
CA MET A 40 -16.56 10.97 -5.53
C MET A 40 -17.84 10.44 -6.19
N ILE A 41 -18.19 9.17 -5.97
CA ILE A 41 -19.43 8.57 -6.52
C ILE A 41 -20.68 9.31 -6.02
N GLY A 42 -20.61 9.95 -4.85
CA GLY A 42 -21.69 10.77 -4.31
C GLY A 42 -21.87 12.14 -4.97
N GLY A 43 -20.98 12.56 -5.86
CA GLY A 43 -20.98 13.89 -6.46
C GLY A 43 -20.96 14.99 -5.39
N HIS A 44 -21.89 15.96 -5.48
CA HIS A 44 -22.02 17.04 -4.49
C HIS A 44 -22.60 16.59 -3.15
N ASN A 45 -23.03 15.34 -3.01
CA ASN A 45 -23.59 14.83 -1.76
C ASN A 45 -22.56 14.00 -0.98
N SER A 46 -21.67 14.71 -0.27
CA SER A 46 -20.67 14.09 0.62
C SER A 46 -21.29 13.44 1.85
N ALA A 47 -22.45 13.93 2.31
CA ALA A 47 -23.23 13.29 3.36
C ALA A 47 -23.99 12.09 2.76
N CYS A 48 -23.78 10.89 3.30
CA CYS A 48 -24.53 9.72 2.88
C CYS A 48 -25.13 9.00 4.08
N SER A 49 -26.32 8.42 3.87
CA SER A 49 -26.80 7.43 4.81
C SER A 49 -25.92 6.19 4.76
N TYR A 50 -25.95 5.37 5.81
CA TYR A 50 -25.19 4.13 5.86
C TYR A 50 -25.44 3.22 4.65
N ALA A 51 -26.70 3.09 4.23
CA ALA A 51 -27.07 2.30 3.05
C ALA A 51 -26.48 2.89 1.76
N GLN A 52 -26.48 4.21 1.61
CA GLN A 52 -25.84 4.88 0.49
C GLN A 52 -24.32 4.71 0.52
N ALA A 53 -23.70 4.74 1.69
CA ALA A 53 -22.26 4.51 1.85
C ALA A 53 -21.87 3.09 1.39
N ILE A 54 -22.64 2.06 1.76
CA ILE A 54 -22.40 0.67 1.31
C ILE A 54 -22.48 0.59 -0.23
N ASN A 55 -23.53 1.14 -0.83
CA ASN A 55 -23.71 1.08 -2.28
C ASN A 55 -22.57 1.81 -3.02
N ARG A 56 -22.14 2.97 -2.50
CA ARG A 56 -21.00 3.72 -3.05
C ARG A 56 -19.69 2.96 -2.89
N LEU A 57 -19.47 2.32 -1.74
CA LEU A 57 -18.28 1.52 -1.47
C LEU A 57 -18.20 0.30 -2.40
N ALA A 58 -19.33 -0.38 -2.63
CA ALA A 58 -19.41 -1.49 -3.59
C ALA A 58 -19.01 -1.03 -4.99
N ALA A 59 -19.61 0.06 -5.48
CA ALA A 59 -19.26 0.64 -6.77
C ALA A 59 -17.79 1.10 -6.84
N ALA A 60 -17.25 1.67 -5.76
CA ALA A 60 -15.83 2.05 -5.68
C ALA A 60 -14.90 0.83 -5.77
N LYS A 61 -15.30 -0.31 -5.18
CA LYS A 61 -14.56 -1.58 -5.28
C LYS A 61 -14.63 -2.19 -6.68
N ASP A 62 -15.77 -2.11 -7.35
CA ASP A 62 -15.89 -2.56 -8.75
C ASP A 62 -14.96 -1.75 -9.66
N ILE A 63 -14.94 -0.42 -9.50
CA ILE A 63 -14.02 0.48 -10.21
C ILE A 63 -12.55 0.14 -9.90
N ASP A 64 -12.21 -0.07 -8.62
CA ASP A 64 -10.86 -0.45 -8.19
C ASP A 64 -10.39 -1.76 -8.83
N SER A 65 -11.29 -2.75 -8.93
CA SER A 65 -11.01 -4.03 -9.59
C SER A 65 -10.70 -3.84 -11.08
N ILE A 66 -11.49 -3.01 -11.78
CA ILE A 66 -11.26 -2.69 -13.19
C ILE A 66 -9.88 -2.02 -13.39
N PHE A 67 -9.53 -1.06 -12.54
CA PHE A 67 -8.23 -0.38 -12.62
C PHE A 67 -7.05 -1.30 -12.30
N LYS A 68 -7.21 -2.23 -11.37
CA LYS A 68 -6.20 -3.27 -11.10
C LYS A 68 -5.98 -4.18 -12.30
N CYS A 69 -7.06 -4.60 -12.98
CA CYS A 69 -6.97 -5.40 -14.20
C CYS A 69 -6.44 -4.61 -15.40
N HIS A 70 -6.62 -3.29 -15.40
CA HIS A 70 -6.19 -2.40 -16.49
C HIS A 70 -5.41 -1.18 -15.96
N PRO A 71 -4.15 -1.37 -15.49
CA PRO A 71 -3.36 -0.29 -14.87
C PRO A 71 -3.09 0.92 -15.77
N LYS A 72 -3.32 0.79 -17.08
CA LYS A 72 -3.21 1.91 -18.05
C LYS A 72 -4.34 2.94 -17.91
N LEU A 73 -5.49 2.55 -17.35
CA LEU A 73 -6.66 3.42 -17.21
C LEU A 73 -6.55 4.35 -16.01
N ASP A 74 -5.93 3.89 -14.93
CA ASP A 74 -5.62 4.68 -13.75
C ASP A 74 -4.15 4.43 -13.37
N PRO A 75 -3.21 5.24 -13.89
CA PRO A 75 -1.80 5.10 -13.55
C PRO A 75 -1.48 5.46 -12.09
N GLY A 76 -2.49 5.82 -11.28
CA GLY A 76 -2.35 6.16 -9.87
C GLY A 76 -1.82 7.57 -9.65
N HIS A 77 -1.57 7.90 -8.37
CA HIS A 77 -0.95 9.17 -8.00
C HIS A 77 0.53 9.17 -8.43
N ARG A 78 0.91 10.19 -9.22
CA ARG A 78 2.32 10.49 -9.50
C ARG A 78 2.96 11.00 -8.20
N HIS A 79 3.45 10.09 -7.35
CA HIS A 79 4.32 10.50 -6.25
C HIS A 79 5.58 11.15 -6.85
N LEU A 80 5.92 12.36 -6.38
CA LEU A 80 7.24 12.94 -6.65
C LEU A 80 8.30 11.95 -6.17
N LYS A 81 9.10 11.38 -7.08
CA LYS A 81 10.18 10.47 -6.69
C LYS A 81 11.30 11.23 -5.98
N LEU A 82 11.89 10.56 -4.99
CA LEU A 82 13.15 10.89 -4.32
C LEU A 82 14.36 10.88 -5.28
N MET A 83 14.19 10.40 -6.52
CA MET A 83 15.21 10.36 -7.56
C MET A 83 14.63 10.75 -8.92
N HIS A 84 15.37 11.60 -9.63
CA HIS A 84 14.98 12.45 -10.75
C HIS A 84 14.71 11.70 -12.09
N HIS A 85 13.74 10.79 -12.15
CA HIS A 85 13.25 10.23 -13.42
C HIS A 85 11.72 10.03 -13.40
N GLU A 86 11.03 10.67 -14.35
CA GLU A 86 9.58 10.60 -14.54
C GLU A 86 9.16 9.26 -15.14
N GLU A 87 9.04 8.23 -14.29
CA GLU A 87 8.34 7.00 -14.65
C GLU A 87 7.31 6.65 -13.57
N VAL A 88 6.14 6.20 -14.01
CA VAL A 88 5.01 5.77 -13.17
C VAL A 88 5.51 4.77 -12.14
N ASN A 89 5.26 5.06 -10.85
CA ASN A 89 5.65 4.17 -9.75
C ASN A 89 4.74 2.92 -9.77
N TYR A 90 5.17 1.88 -10.48
CA TYR A 90 4.54 0.57 -10.40
C TYR A 90 5.06 -0.20 -9.18
N ILE A 91 4.93 0.34 -7.96
CA ILE A 91 5.12 -0.48 -6.74
C ILE A 91 3.84 -1.28 -6.53
N ASN A 92 3.53 -2.15 -7.48
CA ASN A 92 2.51 -3.17 -7.32
C ASN A 92 3.17 -4.37 -6.63
N CYS A 93 2.47 -5.05 -5.73
CA CYS A 93 2.97 -6.25 -5.06
C CYS A 93 3.46 -7.31 -6.07
N GLU A 94 2.85 -7.34 -7.26
CA GLU A 94 3.17 -8.27 -8.35
C GLU A 94 4.51 -8.00 -9.06
N ILE A 95 5.09 -6.80 -8.92
CA ILE A 95 6.34 -6.40 -9.61
C ILE A 95 7.53 -6.45 -8.65
N TRP A 96 7.29 -6.79 -7.38
CA TRP A 96 8.35 -6.81 -6.38
C TRP A 96 9.23 -8.06 -6.55
N GLU A 97 10.42 -7.83 -7.09
CA GLU A 97 11.45 -8.86 -7.25
C GLU A 97 12.33 -8.92 -5.99
N GLY A 98 12.53 -10.12 -5.45
CA GLY A 98 13.43 -10.36 -4.31
C GLY A 98 12.82 -11.23 -3.22
N ASN A 99 13.56 -11.38 -2.13
CA ASN A 99 13.10 -12.11 -0.95
C ASN A 99 12.24 -11.19 -0.09
N ILE A 100 10.92 -11.37 -0.17
CA ILE A 100 9.92 -10.59 0.57
C ILE A 100 9.23 -11.43 1.66
N ILE A 101 9.80 -12.59 2.00
CA ILE A 101 9.27 -13.49 3.02
C ILE A 101 9.63 -12.92 4.39
N ALA A 102 8.60 -12.63 5.20
CA ALA A 102 8.78 -11.92 6.48
C ALA A 102 9.81 -12.59 7.40
N GLY A 103 9.80 -13.92 7.49
CA GLY A 103 10.67 -14.71 8.37
C GLY A 103 12.13 -14.78 7.95
N HIS A 104 12.48 -14.35 6.74
CA HIS A 104 13.87 -14.33 6.29
C HIS A 104 14.63 -13.07 6.71
N ASP A 105 13.94 -12.05 7.23
CA ASP A 105 14.54 -10.79 7.65
C ASP A 105 14.98 -10.80 9.12
N ASP A 106 16.26 -10.51 9.37
CA ASP A 106 16.81 -10.28 10.72
C ASP A 106 16.83 -8.78 11.04
N LEU A 107 15.74 -8.30 11.64
CA LEU A 107 15.57 -6.88 11.99
C LEU A 107 16.63 -6.39 13.01
N PRO A 108 16.99 -7.15 14.08
CA PRO A 108 18.10 -6.79 14.96
C PRO A 108 19.44 -6.62 14.24
N LEU A 109 19.79 -7.51 13.31
CA LEU A 109 21.01 -7.42 12.52
C LEU A 109 20.98 -6.20 11.59
N ALA A 110 19.85 -5.97 10.92
CA ALA A 110 19.66 -4.80 10.05
C ALA A 110 19.83 -3.49 10.82
N TRP A 111 19.28 -3.40 12.04
CA TRP A 111 19.43 -2.23 12.92
C TRP A 111 20.89 -1.97 13.32
N ARG A 112 21.65 -3.02 13.65
CA ARG A 112 23.09 -2.89 14.00
C ARG A 112 23.89 -2.39 12.80
N LYS A 113 23.71 -3.01 11.63
CA LYS A 113 24.38 -2.60 10.38
C LYS A 113 24.05 -1.15 10.02
N GLY A 114 22.79 -0.73 10.16
CA GLY A 114 22.39 0.64 9.91
C GLY A 114 23.04 1.64 10.87
N ARG A 115 23.21 1.26 12.15
CA ARG A 115 23.95 2.06 13.13
C ARG A 115 25.43 2.19 12.77
N ASP A 116 26.07 1.08 12.42
CA ASP A 116 27.50 1.04 12.10
C ASP A 116 27.81 1.84 10.82
N ALA A 117 26.90 1.85 9.85
CA ALA A 117 27.03 2.64 8.61
C ALA A 117 26.77 4.14 8.80
N ALA A 118 26.13 4.54 9.90
CA ALA A 118 25.84 5.94 10.22
C ALA A 118 26.96 6.61 11.04
N LEU A 119 27.90 5.82 11.56
CA LEU A 119 29.11 6.26 12.27
C LEU A 119 30.26 6.46 11.29
#